data_AF-A0A397UM01-F1
#
_entry.id   AF-A0A397UM01-F1
#
_cell.length_a   1.000
_cell.length_b   1.000
_cell.length_c   1.000
_cell.angle_alpha   90.00
_cell.angle_beta   90.00
_cell.angle_gamma   90.00
#
_symmetry.space_group_name_H-M   'P 1'
#
loop_
_entity.id
_entity.type
_entity.pdbx_description
1 polymer ?
#
loop_
_entity_poly.entity_id
_entity_poly.type
_entity_poly.pdbx_seq_one_letter_code
_entity_poly.pdbx_strand_id
1 'polypeptide(L)'
;MFRDLTKKLQERFRHPKFPKEPIEENRYFNVPNGNEFADPPIIVSGQSLLPSPNADGLSIVPDTAVHPNKTYVPIPPNPGLGPPPSDTRWKNSHARIVCEVAVSQSYRGLKKKCELWMRQQYVRCALGIKLYDLRTTRNTHGQFNRSMKAKLWRQGMPTRKWHFGTVQKGSNVPTGCNSPGNPAYQINIPISDVFYDPPIPNIGYVPLVSFPRPAILDGNFTIDLYEIQQRVLDSQ
;
A
#
# COMPACT_ATOMS: atom_id res chain seq x y z
N MET A 1 29.69 -10.15 31.19
CA MET A 1 29.45 -8.69 31.14
C MET A 1 29.54 -8.10 29.72
N PHE A 2 30.53 -8.47 28.88
CA PHE A 2 30.65 -7.94 27.50
C PHE A 2 29.63 -8.48 26.47
N ARG A 3 29.09 -9.70 26.62
CA ARG A 3 28.07 -10.25 25.71
C ARG A 3 26.72 -9.51 25.78
N ASP A 4 26.39 -8.92 26.92
CA ASP A 4 25.14 -8.17 27.11
C ASP A 4 25.21 -6.76 26.52
N LEU A 5 26.39 -6.15 26.48
CA LEU A 5 26.58 -4.84 25.86
C LEU A 5 26.47 -4.92 24.33
N THR A 6 26.97 -6.00 23.72
CA THR A 6 26.85 -6.24 22.27
C THR A 6 25.41 -6.55 21.85
N LYS A 7 24.64 -7.26 22.69
CA LYS A 7 23.22 -7.52 22.47
C LYS A 7 22.37 -6.24 22.62
N LYS A 8 22.65 -5.44 23.65
CA LYS A 8 22.00 -4.13 23.86
C LYS A 8 22.35 -3.12 22.77
N LEU A 9 23.58 -3.12 22.25
CA LEU A 9 23.96 -2.28 21.10
C LEU A 9 23.30 -2.80 19.80
N GLN A 10 23.22 -4.11 19.58
CA GLN A 10 22.49 -4.67 18.44
C GLN A 10 20.97 -4.41 18.51
N GLU A 11 20.36 -4.34 19.69
CA GLU A 11 18.95 -3.97 19.86
C GLU A 11 18.71 -2.46 19.74
N ARG A 12 19.70 -1.62 20.09
CA ARG A 12 19.60 -0.15 19.96
C ARG A 12 19.83 0.35 18.53
N PHE A 13 20.57 -0.40 17.72
CA PHE A 13 20.89 -0.08 16.32
C PHE A 13 20.15 -0.97 15.30
N ARG A 14 19.34 -1.94 15.74
CA ARG A 14 18.42 -2.64 14.85
C ARG A 14 17.09 -1.91 14.84
N HIS A 15 16.77 -1.46 13.63
CA HIS A 15 15.49 -0.94 13.20
C HIS A 15 15.37 0.57 13.37
N PRO A 16 15.28 1.30 12.24
CA PRO A 16 14.36 2.42 12.17
C PRO A 16 13.05 1.92 12.78
N LYS A 17 12.71 2.36 14.00
CA LYS A 17 11.32 2.37 14.41
C LYS A 17 10.69 3.39 13.49
N PHE A 18 10.21 2.94 12.33
CA PHE A 18 9.22 3.71 11.60
C PHE A 18 8.16 4.10 12.63
N PRO A 19 7.78 5.40 12.70
CA PRO A 19 6.78 5.84 13.65
C PRO A 19 5.57 4.91 13.56
N LYS A 20 5.08 4.45 14.72
CA LYS A 20 3.85 3.66 14.81
C LYS A 20 2.60 4.51 14.54
N GLU A 21 2.77 5.78 14.19
CA GLU A 21 1.73 6.65 13.66
C GLU A 21 1.39 6.21 12.23
N PRO A 22 0.16 6.42 11.71
CA PRO A 22 -0.20 6.04 10.36
C PRO A 22 0.77 6.73 9.39
N ILE A 23 1.72 5.95 8.87
CA ILE A 23 2.89 6.49 8.17
C ILE A 23 2.39 7.21 6.92
N GLU A 24 3.04 8.32 6.61
CA GLU A 24 3.01 9.20 5.43
C GLU A 24 2.57 8.62 4.07
N GLU A 25 2.54 7.29 3.90
CA GLU A 25 1.82 6.61 2.81
C GLU A 25 0.36 7.08 2.69
N ASN A 26 -0.27 7.43 3.81
CA ASN A 26 -1.60 8.00 3.82
C ASN A 26 -1.68 9.36 3.12
N ARG A 27 -0.59 10.16 3.09
CA ARG A 27 -0.61 11.47 2.44
C ARG A 27 -0.82 11.34 0.93
N TYR A 28 -0.13 10.43 0.25
CA TYR A 28 -0.29 10.28 -1.20
C TYR A 28 -1.74 9.98 -1.58
N PHE A 29 -2.44 9.17 -0.78
CA PHE A 29 -3.83 8.80 -1.02
C PHE A 29 -4.84 9.84 -0.52
N ASN A 30 -4.43 10.76 0.35
CA ASN A 30 -5.27 11.86 0.85
C ASN A 30 -5.19 13.12 -0.01
N VAL A 31 -4.09 13.34 -0.77
CA VAL A 31 -3.91 14.52 -1.62
C VAL A 31 -5.13 14.81 -2.52
N PRO A 32 -5.74 13.82 -3.18
CA PRO A 32 -6.87 14.10 -4.07
C PRO A 32 -8.16 14.55 -3.37
N ASN A 33 -8.27 14.43 -2.04
CA ASN A 33 -9.43 14.92 -1.30
C ASN A 33 -9.47 16.45 -1.19
N GLY A 34 -8.47 17.20 -1.69
CA GLY A 34 -8.57 18.66 -1.79
C GLY A 34 -8.71 19.39 -0.45
N ASN A 35 -8.09 18.89 0.62
CA ASN A 35 -8.23 19.36 2.01
C ASN A 35 -9.64 19.21 2.60
N GLU A 36 -10.53 18.42 2.02
CA GLU A 36 -11.81 18.08 2.63
C GLU A 36 -11.59 17.19 3.87
N PHE A 37 -11.98 17.70 5.03
CA PHE A 37 -11.86 17.00 6.31
C PHE A 37 -13.15 16.26 6.72
N ALA A 38 -14.31 16.71 6.24
CA ALA A 38 -15.61 16.12 6.53
C ALA A 38 -16.06 15.25 5.35
N ASP A 39 -16.30 13.97 5.61
CA ASP A 39 -16.76 12.97 4.63
C ASP A 39 -16.02 12.97 3.27
N PRO A 40 -14.67 12.91 3.26
CA PRO A 40 -13.90 12.95 2.03
C PRO A 40 -14.23 11.74 1.12
N PRO A 41 -14.15 11.87 -0.21
CA PRO A 41 -14.45 10.75 -1.12
C PRO A 41 -13.53 9.53 -0.96
N ILE A 42 -12.27 9.74 -0.61
CA ILE A 42 -11.29 8.68 -0.38
C ILE A 42 -10.99 8.60 1.12
N ILE A 43 -11.13 7.41 1.69
CA ILE A 43 -10.75 7.12 3.07
C ILE A 43 -9.50 6.24 3.05
N VAL A 44 -8.52 6.63 3.86
CA VAL A 44 -7.28 5.87 4.03
C VAL A 44 -7.21 5.40 5.48
N SER A 45 -7.07 4.10 5.68
CA SER A 45 -6.93 3.51 7.00
C SER A 45 -5.68 2.65 7.11
N GLY A 46 -4.94 2.83 8.20
CA GLY A 46 -3.89 1.90 8.61
C GLY A 46 -4.50 0.72 9.36
N GLN A 47 -3.92 -0.47 9.20
CA GLN A 47 -4.16 -1.62 10.09
C GLN A 47 -5.63 -2.03 10.31
N SER A 48 -6.50 -1.83 9.31
CA SER A 48 -7.90 -2.27 9.41
C SER A 48 -8.02 -3.77 9.16
N LEU A 49 -8.77 -4.49 10.00
CA LEU A 49 -9.07 -5.90 9.79
C LEU A 49 -9.96 -6.05 8.56
N LEU A 50 -9.42 -6.66 7.50
CA LEU A 50 -10.18 -7.02 6.31
C LEU A 50 -10.34 -8.55 6.24
N PRO A 51 -11.47 -9.06 5.73
CA PRO A 51 -11.67 -10.49 5.57
C PRO A 51 -10.53 -11.15 4.77
N SER A 52 -10.11 -12.31 5.21
CA SER A 52 -9.15 -13.15 4.48
C SER A 52 -9.78 -13.70 3.20
N PRO A 53 -9.11 -13.61 2.05
CA PRO A 53 -9.63 -14.17 0.80
C PRO A 53 -9.52 -15.69 0.74
N ASN A 54 -8.99 -16.35 1.78
CA ASN A 54 -8.99 -17.81 1.87
C ASN A 54 -10.32 -18.39 2.36
N ALA A 55 -11.32 -17.54 2.66
CA ALA A 55 -12.61 -17.96 3.23
C ALA A 55 -12.47 -18.84 4.48
N ASP A 56 -11.37 -18.64 5.22
CA ASP A 56 -11.00 -19.37 6.44
C ASP A 56 -11.63 -18.74 7.71
N GLY A 57 -12.48 -17.72 7.53
CA GLY A 57 -13.06 -16.94 8.62
C GLY A 57 -12.05 -16.03 9.33
N LEU A 58 -10.81 -15.94 8.86
CA LEU A 58 -9.78 -15.07 9.43
C LEU A 58 -9.83 -13.68 8.82
N SER A 59 -9.15 -12.74 9.48
CA SER A 59 -8.91 -11.40 8.96
C SER A 59 -7.43 -11.19 8.73
N ILE A 60 -7.10 -10.48 7.65
CA ILE A 60 -5.76 -10.02 7.33
C ILE A 60 -5.72 -8.50 7.45
N VAL A 61 -4.59 -7.99 7.91
CA VAL A 61 -4.40 -6.57 8.21
C VAL A 61 -3.38 -6.02 7.21
N PRO A 62 -3.77 -5.07 6.33
CA PRO A 62 -2.83 -4.39 5.47
C PRO A 62 -2.09 -3.32 6.28
N ASP A 63 -0.91 -2.94 5.82
CA ASP A 63 -0.21 -1.79 6.41
C ASP A 63 -1.02 -0.52 6.12
N THR A 64 -1.48 -0.36 4.88
CA THR A 64 -2.43 0.68 4.47
C THR A 64 -3.53 0.12 3.56
N ALA A 65 -4.77 0.53 3.82
CA ALA A 65 -5.94 0.28 2.99
C ALA A 65 -6.53 1.61 2.51
N VAL A 66 -6.93 1.66 1.24
CA VAL A 66 -7.63 2.80 0.63
C VAL A 66 -8.97 2.30 0.14
N HIS A 67 -10.02 2.98 0.57
CA HIS A 67 -11.39 2.65 0.22
C HIS A 67 -12.20 3.92 -0.09
N PRO A 68 -13.23 3.81 -0.93
CA PRO A 68 -14.14 4.91 -1.17
C PRO A 68 -14.98 5.16 0.09
N ASN A 69 -15.36 6.40 0.33
CA ASN A 69 -16.35 6.70 1.36
C ASN A 69 -17.65 5.95 1.08
N LYS A 70 -18.34 5.51 2.12
CA LYS A 70 -19.61 4.78 2.03
C LYS A 70 -20.66 5.53 1.20
N THR A 71 -20.59 6.87 1.14
CA THR A 71 -21.48 7.71 0.30
C THR A 71 -21.31 7.43 -1.19
N TYR A 72 -20.18 6.87 -1.63
CA TYR A 72 -19.86 6.50 -3.01
C TYR A 72 -19.88 4.99 -3.25
N VAL A 73 -20.41 4.22 -2.29
CA VAL A 73 -20.54 2.76 -2.38
C VAL A 73 -22.00 2.34 -2.26
N PRO A 74 -22.54 1.59 -3.24
CA PRO A 74 -23.92 1.12 -3.16
C PRO A 74 -24.09 0.11 -2.03
N ILE A 75 -25.22 0.23 -1.33
CA ILE A 75 -25.67 -0.73 -0.34
C ILE A 75 -26.12 -1.98 -1.10
N PRO A 76 -25.68 -3.19 -0.72
CA PRO A 76 -26.18 -4.41 -1.35
C PRO A 76 -27.69 -4.56 -1.17
N PRO A 77 -28.38 -5.10 -2.18
CA PRO A 77 -29.81 -5.36 -2.08
C PRO A 77 -30.15 -6.44 -1.04
N ASN A 78 -29.25 -7.38 -0.77
CA ASN A 78 -29.48 -8.49 0.17
C ASN A 78 -28.46 -8.48 1.33
N PRO A 79 -28.90 -8.25 2.58
CA PRO A 79 -28.09 -8.44 3.79
C PRO A 79 -27.53 -9.87 3.89
N GLY A 80 -26.20 -10.02 3.93
CA GLY A 80 -25.54 -11.29 4.25
C GLY A 80 -25.26 -12.27 3.10
N LEU A 81 -25.56 -11.93 1.84
CA LEU A 81 -25.25 -12.76 0.66
C LEU A 81 -24.02 -12.22 -0.10
N GLY A 82 -22.84 -12.79 0.17
CA GLY A 82 -21.53 -12.42 -0.42
C GLY A 82 -21.01 -11.07 0.07
N PRO A 83 -19.69 -10.78 0.02
CA PRO A 83 -19.20 -9.50 0.54
C PRO A 83 -19.78 -8.42 -0.37
N PRO A 84 -20.61 -7.52 0.15
CA PRO A 84 -21.01 -6.33 -0.58
C PRO A 84 -19.79 -5.43 -0.84
N PRO A 85 -19.94 -4.37 -1.63
CA PRO A 85 -18.94 -3.31 -1.69
C PRO A 85 -18.60 -2.70 -0.31
N SER A 86 -19.47 -2.94 0.68
CA SER A 86 -19.40 -2.60 2.11
C SER A 86 -19.50 -3.83 3.04
N ASP A 87 -19.05 -3.73 4.30
CA ASP A 87 -19.21 -4.78 5.30
C ASP A 87 -20.68 -5.13 5.62
N THR A 88 -20.90 -6.33 6.18
CA THR A 88 -22.22 -6.93 6.50
C THR A 88 -23.04 -6.16 7.53
N ARG A 89 -22.50 -5.08 8.11
CA ARG A 89 -23.17 -4.23 9.12
C ARG A 89 -23.34 -2.78 8.68
N TRP A 90 -23.25 -2.50 7.38
CA TRP A 90 -23.63 -1.19 6.82
C TRP A 90 -22.73 -0.04 7.23
N LYS A 91 -21.47 -0.31 7.63
CA LYS A 91 -20.61 0.72 8.22
C LYS A 91 -19.41 1.08 7.37
N ASN A 92 -18.76 0.13 6.70
CA ASN A 92 -17.47 0.41 6.04
C ASN A 92 -17.37 -0.15 4.64
N SER A 93 -16.81 0.62 3.71
CA SER A 93 -16.45 0.18 2.38
C SER A 93 -15.26 -0.79 2.41
N HIS A 94 -15.25 -1.78 1.52
CA HIS A 94 -14.08 -2.64 1.35
C HIS A 94 -12.91 -1.89 0.72
N ALA A 95 -11.68 -2.24 1.10
CA ALA A 95 -10.47 -1.74 0.46
C ALA A 95 -10.44 -2.04 -1.04
N ARG A 96 -10.04 -1.05 -1.83
CA ARG A 96 -9.81 -1.17 -3.27
C ARG A 96 -8.34 -1.12 -3.63
N ILE A 97 -7.55 -0.37 -2.87
CA ILE A 97 -6.10 -0.35 -2.97
C ILE A 97 -5.53 -0.76 -1.62
N VAL A 98 -4.52 -1.62 -1.62
CA VAL A 98 -3.76 -1.98 -0.42
C VAL A 98 -2.28 -1.76 -0.63
N CYS A 99 -1.59 -1.29 0.41
CA CYS A 99 -0.13 -1.17 0.43
C CYS A 99 0.45 -2.02 1.56
N GLU A 100 1.59 -2.63 1.27
CA GLU A 100 2.30 -3.55 2.15
C GLU A 100 3.79 -3.23 2.14
N VAL A 101 4.39 -3.04 3.31
CA VAL A 101 5.80 -2.71 3.49
C VAL A 101 6.51 -3.79 4.29
N ALA A 102 7.37 -4.53 3.61
CA ALA A 102 8.24 -5.50 4.25
C ALA A 102 9.60 -4.90 4.60
N VAL A 103 9.91 -4.79 5.90
CA VAL A 103 11.25 -4.42 6.38
C VAL A 103 12.08 -5.67 6.69
N SER A 104 11.69 -6.44 7.71
CA SER A 104 12.36 -7.69 8.09
C SER A 104 11.84 -8.90 7.33
N GLN A 105 10.58 -8.86 6.90
CA GLN A 105 9.91 -9.97 6.21
C GLN A 105 10.57 -10.28 4.86
N SER A 106 10.56 -11.55 4.46
CA SER A 106 11.10 -11.95 3.16
C SER A 106 10.28 -11.37 2.00
N TYR A 107 10.94 -11.10 0.87
CA TYR A 107 10.22 -10.68 -0.35
C TYR A 107 9.21 -11.74 -0.82
N ARG A 108 9.49 -13.03 -0.57
CA ARG A 108 8.56 -14.13 -0.87
C ARG A 108 7.29 -14.02 -0.02
N GLY A 109 7.43 -13.69 1.27
CA GLY A 109 6.30 -13.44 2.17
C GLY A 109 5.46 -12.24 1.73
N LEU A 110 6.11 -11.10 1.47
CA LEU A 110 5.45 -9.90 0.93
C LEU A 110 4.69 -10.22 -0.36
N LYS A 111 5.35 -10.87 -1.32
CA LYS A 111 4.74 -11.28 -2.60
C LYS A 111 3.48 -12.12 -2.36
N LYS A 112 3.55 -13.13 -1.50
CA LYS A 112 2.39 -13.96 -1.15
C LYS A 112 1.27 -13.14 -0.53
N LYS A 113 1.57 -12.20 0.35
CA LYS A 113 0.57 -11.32 1.00
C LYS A 113 -0.13 -10.42 -0.03
N CYS A 114 0.62 -9.75 -0.92
CA CYS A 114 0.02 -8.96 -2.00
C CYS A 114 -0.79 -9.82 -2.99
N GLU A 115 -0.31 -11.01 -3.35
CA GLU A 115 -1.05 -11.93 -4.22
C GLU A 115 -2.31 -12.48 -3.55
N LEU A 116 -2.28 -12.65 -2.23
CA LEU A 116 -3.44 -12.99 -1.43
C LEU A 116 -4.48 -11.86 -1.49
N TRP A 117 -4.08 -10.61 -1.27
CA TRP A 117 -4.97 -9.44 -1.42
C TRP A 117 -5.63 -9.38 -2.79
N MET A 118 -4.89 -9.63 -3.86
CA MET A 118 -5.44 -9.59 -5.23
C MET A 118 -6.48 -10.68 -5.50
N ARG A 119 -6.66 -11.67 -4.62
CA ARG A 119 -7.78 -12.62 -4.68
C ARG A 119 -9.08 -12.04 -4.12
N GLN A 120 -9.02 -10.97 -3.33
CA GLN A 120 -10.21 -10.23 -2.94
C GLN A 120 -10.80 -9.54 -4.16
N GLN A 121 -12.09 -9.77 -4.38
CA GLN A 121 -12.78 -9.27 -5.58
C GLN A 121 -12.75 -7.75 -5.71
N TYR A 122 -12.87 -7.04 -4.57
CA TYR A 122 -12.85 -5.59 -4.52
C TYR A 122 -11.44 -4.98 -4.53
N VAL A 123 -10.38 -5.75 -4.22
CA VAL A 123 -9.02 -5.19 -4.27
C VAL A 123 -8.59 -5.09 -5.74
N ARG A 124 -8.68 -3.86 -6.26
CA ARG A 124 -8.26 -3.48 -7.60
C ARG A 124 -6.75 -3.46 -7.73
N CYS A 125 -6.06 -2.98 -6.69
CA CYS A 125 -4.60 -2.79 -6.67
C CYS A 125 -3.97 -3.27 -5.36
N ALA A 126 -2.79 -3.88 -5.46
CA ALA A 126 -1.91 -4.12 -4.31
C ALA A 126 -0.51 -3.59 -4.63
N LEU A 127 0.05 -2.75 -3.75
CA LEU A 127 1.41 -2.24 -3.84
C LEU A 127 2.27 -2.87 -2.74
N GLY A 128 3.31 -3.59 -3.14
CA GLY A 128 4.28 -4.18 -2.21
C GLY A 128 5.61 -3.47 -2.27
N ILE A 129 6.09 -2.95 -1.15
CA ILE A 129 7.40 -2.31 -0.99
C ILE A 129 8.27 -3.20 -0.09
N LYS A 130 9.44 -3.58 -0.58
CA LYS A 130 10.45 -4.32 0.18
C LYS A 130 11.64 -3.42 0.45
N LEU A 131 11.93 -3.18 1.72
CA LEU A 131 13.17 -2.59 2.19
C LEU A 131 14.13 -3.73 2.53
N TYR A 132 15.29 -3.80 1.87
CA TYR A 132 16.32 -4.79 2.21
C TYR A 132 17.16 -4.34 3.41
N ASP A 133 18.03 -5.20 3.92
CA ASP A 133 18.94 -4.83 5.00
C ASP A 133 19.91 -3.73 4.58
N LEU A 134 20.39 -2.97 5.57
CA LEU A 134 21.41 -1.96 5.36
C LEU A 134 22.70 -2.59 4.81
N ARG A 135 23.38 -1.88 3.93
CA ARG A 135 24.73 -2.20 3.47
C ARG A 135 25.75 -1.55 4.39
N THR A 136 26.95 -2.11 4.43
CA THR A 136 28.07 -1.52 5.16
C THR A 136 28.65 -0.28 4.48
N THR A 137 28.50 -0.17 3.16
CA THR A 137 28.88 1.02 2.38
C THR A 137 27.93 2.18 2.66
N ARG A 138 28.44 3.43 2.56
CA ARG A 138 27.65 4.64 2.78
C ARG A 138 27.50 5.46 1.49
N ASN A 139 26.47 6.32 1.44
CA ASN A 139 26.31 7.33 0.40
C ASN A 139 27.14 8.59 0.72
N THR A 140 27.09 9.58 -0.16
CA THR A 140 27.79 10.87 -0.01
C THR A 140 27.36 11.69 1.21
N HIS A 141 26.17 11.40 1.76
CA HIS A 141 25.62 12.03 2.96
C HIS A 141 25.94 11.23 4.23
N GLY A 142 26.77 10.19 4.15
CA GLY A 142 27.13 9.35 5.28
C GLY A 142 26.05 8.36 5.72
N GLN A 143 24.91 8.26 5.05
CA GLN A 143 23.86 7.28 5.35
C GLN A 143 24.25 5.90 4.80
N PHE A 144 23.82 4.83 5.45
CA PHE A 144 24.06 3.48 4.94
C PHE A 144 23.31 3.24 3.64
N ASN A 145 24.02 2.67 2.66
CA ASN A 145 23.39 2.31 1.40
C ASN A 145 22.33 1.24 1.62
N ARG A 146 21.25 1.32 0.86
CA ARG A 146 20.12 0.40 0.99
C ARG A 146 19.49 0.15 -0.36
N SER A 147 19.23 -1.13 -0.65
CA SER A 147 18.42 -1.52 -1.81
C SER A 147 16.95 -1.60 -1.40
N MET A 148 16.06 -1.28 -2.33
CA MET A 148 14.62 -1.35 -2.15
C MET A 148 13.95 -1.87 -3.42
N LYS A 149 12.73 -2.38 -3.29
CA LYS A 149 11.95 -2.89 -4.44
C LYS A 149 10.47 -2.59 -4.26
N ALA A 150 9.84 -2.04 -5.28
CA ALA A 150 8.39 -1.90 -5.34
C ALA A 150 7.82 -2.84 -6.41
N LYS A 151 6.59 -3.31 -6.19
CA LYS A 151 5.84 -4.10 -7.17
C LYS A 151 4.36 -3.76 -7.06
N LEU A 152 3.72 -3.43 -8.18
CA LEU A 152 2.31 -3.10 -8.26
C LEU A 152 1.58 -4.21 -9.01
N TRP A 153 0.60 -4.82 -8.35
CA TRP A 153 -0.39 -5.70 -8.95
C TRP A 153 -1.67 -4.91 -9.16
N ARG A 154 -2.28 -5.03 -10.35
CA ARG A 154 -3.54 -4.38 -10.70
C ARG A 154 -4.38 -5.36 -11.51
N GLN A 155 -5.65 -5.52 -11.16
CA GLN A 155 -6.53 -6.46 -11.87
C GLN A 155 -6.61 -6.10 -13.36
N GLY A 156 -6.53 -7.11 -14.23
CA GLY A 156 -6.59 -6.94 -15.69
C GLY A 156 -5.36 -6.28 -16.33
N MET A 157 -4.29 -6.01 -15.57
CA MET A 157 -3.10 -5.33 -16.07
C MET A 157 -1.81 -6.12 -15.79
N PRO A 158 -0.78 -6.00 -16.65
CA PRO A 158 0.54 -6.55 -16.37
C PRO A 158 1.13 -5.99 -15.08
N THR A 159 1.80 -6.85 -14.31
CA THR A 159 2.47 -6.42 -13.09
C THR A 159 3.68 -5.53 -13.38
N ARG A 160 3.77 -4.38 -12.72
CA ARG A 160 4.92 -3.46 -12.80
C ARG A 160 5.84 -3.59 -11.59
N LYS A 161 7.14 -3.35 -11.78
CA LYS A 161 8.19 -3.54 -10.77
C LYS A 161 9.23 -2.44 -10.88
N TRP A 162 9.76 -2.02 -9.72
CA TRP A 162 10.81 -1.01 -9.63
C TRP A 162 11.90 -1.47 -8.67
N HIS A 163 13.14 -1.20 -9.04
CA HIS A 163 14.31 -1.37 -8.19
C HIS A 163 14.87 0.00 -7.87
N PHE A 164 14.77 0.40 -6.60
CA PHE A 164 15.13 1.73 -6.11
C PHE A 164 15.96 1.59 -4.82
N GLY A 165 16.22 2.69 -4.12
CA GLY A 165 17.21 2.75 -3.05
C GLY A 165 18.53 3.32 -3.57
N THR A 166 19.48 3.56 -2.68
CA THR A 166 20.76 4.16 -3.09
C THR A 166 21.59 3.24 -3.98
N VAL A 167 21.42 1.92 -3.86
CA VAL A 167 22.15 0.91 -4.64
C VAL A 167 21.26 -0.26 -5.06
N GLN A 168 21.60 -0.88 -6.18
CA GLN A 168 20.93 -2.06 -6.72
C GLN A 168 21.04 -3.26 -5.78
N LYS A 169 20.06 -4.17 -5.86
CA LYS A 169 20.06 -5.35 -5.00
C LYS A 169 21.19 -6.30 -5.40
N GLY A 170 22.12 -6.53 -4.48
CA GLY A 170 23.20 -7.51 -4.65
C GLY A 170 24.49 -6.91 -5.20
N SER A 171 24.53 -5.59 -5.43
CA SER A 171 25.73 -4.87 -5.84
C SER A 171 25.84 -3.54 -5.09
N ASN A 172 26.95 -2.82 -5.31
CA ASN A 172 27.14 -1.44 -4.87
C ASN A 172 26.88 -0.43 -6.00
N VAL A 173 26.30 -0.88 -7.12
CA VAL A 173 25.99 0.00 -8.26
C VAL A 173 24.82 0.89 -7.85
N PRO A 174 24.92 2.23 -8.00
CA PRO A 174 23.81 3.12 -7.71
C PRO A 174 22.55 2.81 -8.53
N THR A 175 21.38 3.10 -7.98
CA THR A 175 20.16 3.15 -8.80
C THR A 175 19.98 4.54 -9.42
N GLY A 176 19.13 4.67 -10.44
CA GLY A 176 18.74 5.97 -10.99
C GLY A 176 17.73 6.74 -10.13
N CYS A 177 17.38 6.24 -8.94
CA CYS A 177 16.45 6.92 -8.02
C CYS A 177 17.21 7.95 -7.17
N ASN A 178 17.61 9.05 -7.80
CA ASN A 178 18.52 10.05 -7.23
C ASN A 178 17.94 11.47 -7.16
N SER A 179 16.74 11.70 -7.67
CA SER A 179 16.05 12.98 -7.59
C SER A 179 14.53 12.79 -7.51
N PRO A 180 13.80 13.73 -6.89
CA PRO A 180 12.34 13.72 -6.94
C PRO A 180 11.85 13.98 -8.37
N GLY A 181 10.62 13.57 -8.66
CA GLY A 181 9.94 13.83 -9.93
C GLY A 181 10.38 12.95 -11.10
N ASN A 182 11.25 11.96 -10.89
CA ASN A 182 11.73 11.10 -11.98
C ASN A 182 10.62 10.12 -12.43
N PRO A 183 10.10 10.21 -13.67
CA PRO A 183 8.99 9.36 -14.12
C PRO A 183 9.29 7.86 -14.10
N ALA A 184 10.56 7.46 -14.23
CA ALA A 184 10.97 6.06 -14.14
C ALA A 184 10.78 5.47 -12.73
N TYR A 185 10.66 6.32 -11.71
CA TYR A 185 10.52 5.97 -10.30
C TYR A 185 9.19 6.45 -9.69
N GLN A 186 8.24 6.83 -10.54
CA GLN A 186 6.87 7.15 -10.13
C GLN A 186 5.92 5.97 -10.37
N ILE A 187 5.07 5.72 -9.39
CA ILE A 187 3.96 4.77 -9.50
C ILE A 187 2.68 5.57 -9.58
N ASN A 188 2.03 5.48 -10.74
CA ASN A 188 0.74 6.12 -10.99
C ASN A 188 -0.38 5.10 -10.84
N ILE A 189 -1.29 5.35 -9.91
CA ILE A 189 -2.51 4.56 -9.71
C ILE A 189 -3.70 5.49 -9.98
N PRO A 190 -4.58 5.19 -10.95
CA PRO A 190 -5.77 5.99 -11.20
C PRO A 190 -6.65 6.12 -9.96
N ILE A 191 -7.16 7.33 -9.69
CA ILE A 191 -8.10 7.54 -8.58
C ILE A 191 -9.37 6.71 -8.77
N SER A 192 -9.80 6.53 -10.03
CA SER A 192 -10.91 5.65 -10.39
C SER A 192 -10.76 4.21 -9.90
N ASP A 193 -9.54 3.72 -9.62
CA ASP A 193 -9.36 2.39 -9.03
C ASP A 193 -9.89 2.31 -7.58
N VAL A 194 -10.01 3.43 -6.85
CA VAL A 194 -10.66 3.48 -5.52
C VAL A 194 -12.17 3.32 -5.63
N PHE A 195 -12.76 3.62 -6.77
CA PHE A 195 -14.21 3.48 -7.00
C PHE A 195 -14.51 2.26 -7.87
N TYR A 196 -13.57 1.33 -7.95
CA TYR A 196 -13.75 0.08 -8.68
C TYR A 196 -14.87 -0.74 -8.06
N ASP A 197 -15.93 -0.97 -8.83
CA ASP A 197 -17.08 -1.77 -8.42
C ASP A 197 -17.38 -2.83 -9.50
N PRO A 198 -16.81 -4.04 -9.40
CA PRO A 198 -17.06 -5.10 -10.37
C PRO A 198 -18.40 -5.79 -10.11
N PRO A 199 -19.06 -6.32 -11.16
CA PRO A 199 -20.16 -7.26 -10.96
C PRO A 199 -19.70 -8.51 -10.21
N ILE A 200 -20.60 -9.08 -9.41
CA ILE A 200 -20.40 -10.37 -8.73
C ILE A 200 -21.51 -11.32 -9.18
N PRO A 201 -21.32 -12.02 -10.31
CA PRO A 201 -22.35 -12.89 -10.87
C PRO A 201 -22.83 -13.98 -9.90
N ASN A 202 -21.93 -14.53 -9.09
CA ASN A 202 -22.24 -15.62 -8.16
C ASN A 202 -23.29 -15.26 -7.10
N ILE A 203 -23.49 -13.96 -6.82
CA ILE A 203 -24.51 -13.46 -5.89
C ILE A 203 -25.54 -12.56 -6.59
N GLY A 204 -25.53 -12.52 -7.93
CA GLY A 204 -26.42 -11.68 -8.73
C GLY A 204 -26.17 -10.17 -8.57
N TYR A 205 -25.00 -9.76 -8.07
CA TYR A 205 -24.68 -8.33 -7.90
C TYR A 205 -24.25 -7.70 -9.22
N VAL A 206 -24.90 -6.59 -9.58
CA VAL A 206 -24.56 -5.74 -10.72
C VAL A 206 -24.34 -4.31 -10.21
N PRO A 207 -23.24 -3.64 -10.60
CA PRO A 207 -22.96 -2.25 -10.17
C PRO A 207 -24.09 -1.31 -10.59
N LEU A 208 -24.48 -0.40 -9.69
CA LEU A 208 -25.49 0.61 -9.98
C LEU A 208 -24.89 1.71 -10.86
N VAL A 209 -25.49 1.95 -12.03
CA VAL A 209 -25.05 2.99 -12.98
C VAL A 209 -25.27 4.41 -12.42
N SER A 210 -26.25 4.59 -11.54
CA SER A 210 -26.71 5.88 -11.02
C SER A 210 -26.10 6.30 -9.68
N PHE A 211 -25.10 5.57 -9.17
CA PHE A 211 -24.50 5.93 -7.88
C PHE A 211 -23.64 7.19 -8.01
N PRO A 212 -23.63 8.09 -7.01
CA PRO A 212 -22.83 9.32 -7.06
C PRO A 212 -21.38 9.03 -7.45
N ARG A 213 -20.86 9.83 -8.37
CA ARG A 213 -19.46 9.80 -8.79
C ARG A 213 -18.78 11.07 -8.28
N PRO A 214 -17.65 10.96 -7.58
CA PRO A 214 -16.94 12.14 -7.14
C PRO A 214 -16.24 12.82 -8.33
N ALA A 215 -16.05 14.13 -8.27
CA ALA A 215 -15.42 14.92 -9.35
C ALA A 215 -13.92 14.62 -9.53
N ILE A 216 -13.30 13.88 -8.62
CA ILE A 216 -11.84 13.66 -8.55
C ILE A 216 -11.34 12.44 -9.36
N LEU A 217 -12.21 11.81 -10.16
CA LEU A 217 -11.91 10.51 -10.81
C LEU A 217 -10.82 10.57 -11.88
N ASP A 218 -10.61 11.74 -12.49
CA ASP A 218 -9.73 11.91 -13.66
C ASP A 218 -8.23 12.10 -13.32
N GLY A 219 -7.87 11.92 -12.05
CA GLY A 219 -6.48 12.03 -11.57
C GLY A 219 -5.80 10.69 -11.28
N ASN A 220 -4.54 10.78 -10.87
CA ASN A 220 -3.75 9.65 -10.37
C ASN A 220 -3.21 9.95 -8.98
N PHE A 221 -3.10 8.92 -8.15
CA PHE A 221 -2.12 8.91 -7.07
C PHE A 221 -0.73 8.75 -7.70
N THR A 222 0.12 9.75 -7.53
CA THR A 222 1.52 9.71 -7.97
C THR A 222 2.39 9.45 -6.76
N ILE A 223 2.88 8.23 -6.63
CA ILE A 223 3.78 7.83 -5.55
C ILE A 223 5.22 7.93 -6.07
N ASP A 224 6.01 8.83 -5.48
CA ASP A 224 7.42 8.99 -5.83
C ASP A 224 8.30 8.09 -4.94
N LEU A 225 8.94 7.09 -5.56
CA LEU A 225 9.82 6.17 -4.85
C LEU A 225 11.09 6.86 -4.31
N TYR A 226 11.49 8.01 -4.87
CA TYR A 226 12.59 8.80 -4.33
C TYR A 226 12.24 9.38 -2.96
N GLU A 227 11.04 9.91 -2.80
CA GLU A 227 10.57 10.46 -1.52
C GLU A 227 10.45 9.36 -0.45
N ILE A 228 9.92 8.19 -0.82
CA ILE A 228 9.92 7.01 0.05
C ILE A 228 11.35 6.63 0.43
N GLN A 229 12.28 6.62 -0.52
CA GLN A 229 13.69 6.34 -0.27
C GLN A 229 14.28 7.31 0.76
N GLN A 230 14.10 8.63 0.59
CA GLN A 230 14.69 9.60 1.52
C GLN A 230 14.20 9.38 2.95
N ARG A 231 12.90 9.17 3.16
CA ARG A 231 12.33 8.88 4.49
C ARG A 231 12.91 7.61 5.12
N VAL A 232 13.15 6.58 4.31
CA VAL A 232 13.80 5.35 4.76
C VAL A 232 15.27 5.58 5.12
N LEU A 233 15.96 6.50 4.45
CA LEU A 233 17.36 6.85 4.74
C LEU A 233 17.48 7.75 5.98
N ASP A 234 16.54 8.68 6.17
CA ASP A 234 16.52 9.62 7.29
C ASP A 234 16.20 8.95 8.64
N SER A 235 15.61 7.76 8.59
CA SER A 235 15.22 6.99 9.77
C SER A 235 16.28 5.98 10.26
N GLN A 236 17.47 5.95 9.64
CA GLN A 236 18.55 4.99 9.91
C GLN A 236 19.26 5.17 11.26
#